data_AF-A0A0U5IFM4-F1
#
_entry.id   AF-A0A0U5IFM4-F1
#
_cell.length_a   1.000
_cell.length_b   1.000
_cell.length_c   1.000
_cell.angle_alpha   90.00
_cell.angle_beta   90.00
_cell.angle_gamma   90.00
#
_symmetry.space_group_name_H-M   'P 1'
#
loop_
_entity.id
_entity.type
_entity.pdbx_description
1 polymer ?
#
loop_
_entity_poly.entity_id
_entity_poly.type
_entity_poly.pdbx_seq_one_letter_code
_entity_poly.pdbx_strand_id
1 'polypeptide(L)' 'MQAIQFESHIDDGMIEVPARHRSWQGRHVKVILLTEDDDQQSTPRPSAVDILARTSGHRLFQTAEEVDAHLRAERDQWDD' A
#
# COMPACT_ATOMS: atom_id res chain seq x y z
N MET A 1 2.70 23.31 -9.98
CA MET A 1 1.45 22.64 -9.60
C MET A 1 1.13 23.04 -8.16
N GLN A 2 -0.14 23.28 -7.82
CA GLN A 2 -0.56 23.70 -6.46
C GLN A 2 -1.53 22.66 -5.90
N ALA A 3 -1.49 22.41 -4.60
CA ALA A 3 -2.39 21.51 -3.89
C ALA A 3 -2.93 22.18 -2.61
N ILE A 4 -4.09 21.73 -2.15
CA ILE A 4 -4.68 22.07 -0.86
C ILE A 4 -5.07 20.77 -0.17
N GLN A 5 -4.95 20.74 1.16
CA GLN A 5 -5.40 19.63 1.98
C GLN A 5 -6.41 20.15 2.99
N PHE A 6 -7.49 19.41 3.17
CA PHE A 6 -8.50 19.67 4.18
C PHE A 6 -9.22 18.36 4.50
N GLU A 7 -9.73 18.27 5.73
CA GLU A 7 -10.65 17.22 6.13
C GLU A 7 -12.05 17.53 5.59
N SER A 8 -12.71 16.52 5.05
CA SER A 8 -14.07 16.58 4.55
C SER A 8 -14.68 15.19 4.57
N HIS A 9 -16.00 15.14 4.60
CA HIS A 9 -16.76 13.93 4.34
C HIS A 9 -17.10 13.85 2.85
N ILE A 10 -17.40 12.63 2.40
CA ILE A 10 -17.92 12.37 1.05
C ILE A 10 -19.34 11.86 1.22
N ASP A 11 -20.31 12.69 0.82
CA ASP A 11 -21.72 12.38 0.90
C ASP A 11 -22.30 12.34 -0.52
N ASP A 12 -22.94 11.22 -0.88
CA ASP A 12 -23.50 10.99 -2.23
C ASP A 12 -22.51 11.27 -3.38
N GLY A 13 -21.22 10.99 -3.15
CA GLY A 13 -20.15 11.22 -4.13
C GLY A 13 -19.70 12.69 -4.26
N MET A 14 -20.21 13.59 -3.43
CA MET A 14 -19.82 15.00 -3.36
C MET A 14 -18.79 15.22 -2.24
N ILE A 15 -17.74 15.97 -2.55
CA ILE A 15 -16.76 16.44 -1.57
C ILE A 15 -17.00 17.94 -1.35
N GLU A 16 -17.36 18.31 -0.13
CA GLU A 16 -17.56 19.72 0.20
C GLU A 16 -16.21 20.44 0.36
N VAL A 17 -15.90 21.33 -0.58
CA VAL A 17 -14.70 22.17 -0.48
C VAL A 17 -14.98 23.32 0.49
N PRO A 18 -14.23 23.44 1.60
CA PRO A 18 -14.47 24.49 2.59
C PRO A 18 -14.41 25.90 1.99
N ALA A 19 -15.25 26.81 2.48
CA ALA A 19 -15.38 28.18 1.94
C ALA A 19 -14.05 28.96 1.85
N ARG A 20 -13.11 28.69 2.75
CA ARG A 20 -11.73 29.24 2.70
C ARG A 20 -10.97 28.90 1.42
N HIS A 21 -11.39 27.87 0.69
CA HIS A 21 -10.85 27.43 -0.58
C HIS A 21 -11.79 27.70 -1.77
N ARG A 22 -12.75 28.64 -1.64
CA ARG A 22 -13.70 29.04 -2.70
C ARG A 22 -13.01 29.40 -4.03
N SER A 23 -11.77 29.89 -3.99
CA SER A 23 -10.96 30.18 -5.18
C SER A 23 -10.69 28.97 -6.09
N TRP A 24 -11.02 27.75 -5.64
CA TRP A 24 -10.89 26.51 -6.41
C TRP A 24 -12.16 26.10 -7.17
N GLN A 25 -13.29 26.77 -6.93
CA GLN A 25 -14.55 26.48 -7.63
C GLN A 25 -14.42 26.69 -9.14
N GLY A 26 -14.98 25.77 -9.93
CA GLY A 26 -14.96 25.82 -11.39
C GLY A 26 -13.61 25.51 -12.06
N ARG A 27 -12.57 25.19 -11.29
CA ARG A 27 -11.26 24.80 -11.84
C ARG A 27 -11.24 23.31 -12.15
N HIS A 28 -10.59 22.93 -13.25
CA HIS A 28 -10.26 21.54 -13.53
C HIS A 28 -9.14 21.07 -12.58
N VAL A 29 -9.43 20.06 -11.76
CA VAL A 29 -8.53 19.59 -10.70
C VAL A 29 -8.39 18.07 -10.72
N LYS A 30 -7.27 17.56 -10.20
CA LYS A 30 -7.11 16.16 -9.83
C LYS A 30 -7.38 16.02 -8.33
N VAL A 31 -8.17 15.03 -7.93
CA VAL A 31 -8.53 14.78 -6.53
C VAL A 31 -7.75 13.56 -6.04
N ILE A 32 -7.16 13.66 -4.85
CA ILE A 32 -6.53 12.55 -4.13
C ILE A 32 -7.34 12.37 -2.84
N LEU A 33 -7.86 11.16 -2.64
CA LEU A 33 -8.60 10.80 -1.43
C LEU A 33 -7.66 10.05 -0.49
N LEU A 34 -7.54 10.55 0.73
CA LEU A 34 -6.81 9.91 1.81
C LEU A 34 -7.85 9.58 2.88
N THR A 35 -8.04 8.29 3.12
CA THR A 35 -8.84 7.79 4.24
C THR A 35 -7.86 7.37 5.33
N GLU A 36 -8.23 7.58 6.59
CA GLU A 36 -7.60 6.81 7.66
C GLU A 36 -7.90 5.34 7.36
N ASP A 37 -6.89 4.48 7.41
CA ASP A 37 -7.10 3.04 7.24
C ASP A 37 -8.01 2.58 8.40
N ASP A 38 -9.31 2.54 8.15
CA ASP A 38 -10.28 2.01 9.09
C ASP A 38 -10.17 0.49 9.03
N ASP A 39 -9.09 -0.06 9.61
CA ASP A 39 -8.80 -1.49 9.78
C ASP A 39 -9.35 -2.38 8.66
N GLN A 40 -9.22 -1.92 7.39
CA GLN A 40 -9.82 -2.62 6.25
C GLN A 40 -8.96 -3.84 6.02
N GLN A 41 -9.31 -4.90 6.76
CA GLN A 41 -8.90 -6.27 6.61
C GLN A 41 -7.51 -6.35 5.99
N SER A 42 -6.52 -5.85 6.74
CA SER A 42 -5.17 -6.35 6.52
C SER A 42 -5.32 -7.85 6.75
N THR A 43 -5.47 -8.60 5.64
CA THR A 43 -5.41 -10.05 5.66
C THR A 43 -4.23 -10.37 6.56
N PRO A 44 -4.44 -11.03 7.71
CA PRO A 44 -3.47 -11.03 8.78
C PRO A 44 -2.19 -11.53 8.16
N ARG A 45 -1.23 -10.62 8.00
CA ARG A 45 -0.02 -10.91 7.26
C ARG A 45 0.66 -11.95 8.14
N PRO A 46 0.76 -13.21 7.70
CA PRO A 46 1.23 -14.26 8.58
C PRO A 46 2.62 -13.84 9.03
N SER A 47 2.87 -13.91 10.34
CA SER A 47 4.18 -13.54 10.85
C SER A 47 5.23 -14.44 10.19
N ALA A 48 6.48 -13.97 10.09
CA ALA A 48 7.56 -14.81 9.58
C ALA A 48 7.61 -16.16 10.34
N VAL A 49 7.27 -16.14 11.64
CA VAL A 49 7.16 -17.33 12.49
C VAL A 49 6.02 -18.25 12.03
N ASP A 50 4.83 -17.71 11.73
CA ASP A 50 3.69 -18.50 11.24
C ASP A 50 3.97 -19.17 9.88
N ILE A 51 4.71 -18.50 9.02
CA ILE A 51 5.15 -19.05 7.73
C ILE A 51 6.14 -20.21 7.95
N LEU A 52 7.11 -20.03 8.84
CA LEU A 52 8.10 -21.07 9.17
C LEU A 52 7.45 -22.26 9.90
N ALA A 53 6.44 -22.03 10.75
CA ALA A 53 5.71 -23.07 11.45
C ALA A 53 4.94 -24.00 10.49
N ARG A 54 4.51 -23.49 9.34
CA ARG A 54 3.80 -24.25 8.29
C ARG A 54 4.71 -25.01 7.34
N THR A 55 6.02 -24.77 7.40
CA THR A 55 6.97 -25.37 6.46
C THR A 55 7.69 -26.55 7.10
N SER A 56 7.75 -27.69 6.41
CA SER A 56 8.42 -28.90 6.88
C SER A 56 9.88 -28.63 7.26
N GLY A 57 10.23 -28.86 8.53
CA GLY A 57 11.57 -28.60 9.06
C GLY A 57 11.85 -27.12 9.41
N HIS A 58 10.82 -26.27 9.42
CA HIS A 58 10.93 -24.83 9.72
C HIS A 58 11.87 -24.06 8.79
N ARG A 59 12.00 -24.52 7.54
CA ARG A 59 12.85 -23.90 6.53
C ARG A 59 12.04 -23.63 5.29
N LEU A 60 12.13 -22.41 4.77
CA LEU A 60 11.53 -22.01 3.49
C LEU A 60 12.16 -22.74 2.30
N PHE A 61 13.45 -23.08 2.40
CA PHE A 61 14.22 -23.78 1.38
C PHE A 61 14.76 -25.10 1.96
N GLN A 62 14.76 -26.16 1.15
CA GLN A 62 15.20 -27.48 1.57
C GLN A 62 16.72 -27.66 1.43
N THR A 63 17.35 -26.93 0.50
CA THR A 63 18.80 -27.03 0.22
C THR A 63 19.47 -25.68 0.09
N ALA A 64 20.81 -25.67 0.11
CA ALA A 64 21.60 -24.47 -0.08
C ALA A 64 21.54 -23.96 -1.54
N GLU A 65 21.41 -24.88 -2.50
CA GLU A 65 21.28 -24.57 -3.91
C GLU A 65 19.99 -23.80 -4.22
N GLU A 66 18.88 -24.14 -3.55
CA GLU A 66 17.61 -23.40 -3.68
C GLU A 66 17.73 -21.96 -3.18
N VAL A 67 18.45 -21.75 -2.08
CA VAL A 67 18.74 -20.40 -1.54
C VAL A 67 19.59 -19.61 -2.54
N ASP A 68 20.66 -20.20 -3.04
CA ASP A 68 21.57 -19.54 -3.99
C ASP A 68 20.86 -19.16 -5.31
N ALA A 69 20.00 -20.05 -5.81
CA ALA A 69 19.18 -19.77 -6.99
C ALA A 69 18.19 -18.61 -6.76
N HIS A 70 17.53 -18.57 -5.60
CA HIS A 70 16.60 -17.50 -5.24
C HIS A 70 17.30 -16.14 -5.13
N LEU A 71 18.46 -16.08 -4.45
CA LEU A 71 19.23 -14.85 -4.29
C LEU A 71 19.74 -14.29 -5.62
N ARG A 72 20.18 -15.16 -6.54
CA ARG A 72 20.56 -14.72 -7.90
C ARG A 72 19.37 -14.15 -8.66
N ALA A 73 18.22 -14.82 -8.61
CA ALA A 73 17.02 -14.35 -9.29
C ALA A 73 16.51 -13.00 -8.76
N GLU A 74 16.61 -12.74 -7.46
CA GLU A 74 16.28 -11.43 -6.89
C GLU A 74 17.27 -10.34 -7.34
N ARG A 75 18.57 -10.64 -7.34
CA ARG A 75 19.59 -9.70 -7.79
C ARG A 75 19.41 -9.35 -9.27
N ASP A 76 19.17 -10.35 -10.11
CA ASP A 76 19.03 -10.14 -11.55
C ASP A 76 17.75 -9.30 -11.87
N GLN A 77 16.73 -9.33 -11.00
CA GLN A 77 15.54 -8.44 -11.10
C GLN A 77 15.81 -6.98 -10.72
N TRP A 78 16.93 -6.67 -10.04
CA TRP A 78 17.29 -5.30 -9.67
C TRP A 78 18.17 -4.62 -10.72
N ASP A 79 18.73 -5.40 -11.65
CA ASP A 79 19.58 -4.91 -12.74
C ASP A 79 18.78 -4.54 -14.01
N ASP A 80 17.45 -4.77 -14.02
CA ASP A 80 16.46 -4.38 -15.06
C ASP A 80 15.60 -3.17 -14.62
#